data_AF-A0A935RF50-F1
#
_entry.id   AF-A0A935RF50-F1
#
_cell.length_a   1.000
_cell.length_b   1.000
_cell.length_c   1.000
_cell.angle_alpha   90.00
_cell.angle_beta   90.00
_cell.angle_gamma   90.00
#
_symmetry.space_group_name_H-M   'P 1'
#
loop_
_entity.id
_entity.type
_entity.pdbx_description
1 polymer ?
#
loop_
_entity_poly.entity_id
_entity_poly.type
_entity_poly.pdbx_seq_one_letter_code
_entity_poly.pdbx_strand_id
1 'polypeptide(L)'
;MVLRKLTGVFSIALVIAAASAMAGVPDLQLSTASTAAGVGVTPVMYNLPNGLGTTFANARSTGGVVNATITLTVLDGGGVPVANFSANDMWLEKEIVASTGNFIACTGGTTADLNTNASGVTTWAAPLRAGGWSTSKTLVVINGAALTSNTGLILQHNSADINGDGNANLSDIPLFVADFYGAYSFRSDLLFDGIVNLSDIPRVASGVGAVCP
;
A
#
# COMPACT_ATOMS: atom_id res chain seq x y z
N MET A 1 20.02 -29.02 66.26
CA MET A 1 18.66 -28.66 65.77
C MET A 1 18.79 -27.44 64.88
N VAL A 2 17.95 -27.29 63.85
CA VAL A 2 17.98 -26.20 62.84
C VAL A 2 18.88 -26.48 61.62
N LEU A 3 18.58 -27.58 60.91
CA LEU A 3 19.03 -27.79 59.53
C LEU A 3 17.93 -28.51 58.73
N ARG A 4 16.78 -27.85 58.52
CA ARG A 4 15.68 -28.31 57.64
C ARG A 4 14.76 -27.15 57.27
N LYS A 5 15.14 -26.26 56.33
CA LYS A 5 14.21 -25.33 55.63
C LYS A 5 14.80 -24.85 54.28
N LEU A 6 15.16 -25.78 53.41
CA LEU A 6 15.67 -25.51 52.06
C LEU A 6 15.16 -26.61 51.12
N THR A 7 13.89 -26.57 50.72
CA THR A 7 13.32 -27.37 49.61
C THR A 7 11.80 -27.14 49.53
N GLY A 8 11.33 -26.04 48.92
CA GLY A 8 9.88 -25.92 48.77
C GLY A 8 9.28 -24.68 48.12
N VAL A 9 10.07 -23.77 47.54
CA VAL A 9 9.52 -22.58 46.87
C VAL A 9 10.37 -22.20 45.65
N PHE A 10 10.61 -23.16 44.75
CA PHE A 10 11.37 -22.94 43.51
C PHE A 10 10.79 -23.68 42.29
N SER A 11 9.48 -23.96 42.30
CA SER A 11 8.87 -24.81 41.26
C SER A 11 7.55 -24.30 40.69
N ILE A 12 7.19 -23.04 40.91
CA ILE A 12 5.96 -22.46 40.33
C ILE A 12 6.31 -21.07 39.77
N ALA A 13 5.98 -20.85 38.50
CA ALA A 13 6.17 -19.64 37.70
C ALA A 13 7.50 -19.51 36.91
N LEU A 14 8.02 -20.60 36.35
CA LEU A 14 8.60 -20.51 35.01
C LEU A 14 7.50 -20.95 34.02
N VAL A 15 6.55 -20.04 33.78
CA VAL A 15 5.76 -20.08 32.55
C VAL A 15 6.75 -19.75 31.45
N ILE A 16 7.44 -20.79 30.95
CA ILE A 16 8.10 -20.73 29.67
C ILE A 16 6.98 -20.40 28.70
N ALA A 17 6.91 -19.13 28.31
CA ALA A 17 6.16 -18.69 27.16
C ALA A 17 6.75 -19.47 25.98
N ALA A 18 6.20 -20.65 25.74
CA ALA A 18 6.37 -21.33 24.48
C ALA A 18 5.72 -20.41 23.46
N ALA A 19 6.53 -19.56 22.85
CA ALA A 19 6.26 -19.04 21.53
C ALA A 19 6.15 -20.28 20.64
N SER A 20 4.97 -20.89 20.62
CA SER A 20 4.59 -21.80 19.57
C SER A 20 4.69 -20.97 18.31
N ALA A 21 5.79 -21.10 17.58
CA ALA A 21 5.88 -20.65 16.21
C ALA A 21 4.70 -21.33 15.50
N MET A 22 3.61 -20.57 15.31
CA MET A 22 2.44 -21.08 14.64
C MET A 22 2.81 -21.08 13.16
N ALA A 23 3.34 -22.22 12.72
CA ALA A 23 3.72 -22.41 11.33
C ALA A 23 2.56 -21.97 10.43
N GLY A 24 2.85 -21.10 9.47
CA GLY A 24 1.84 -20.57 8.54
C GLY A 24 1.04 -19.35 9.03
N VAL A 25 1.30 -18.80 10.22
CA VAL A 25 0.75 -17.49 10.60
C VAL A 25 1.75 -16.38 10.26
N PRO A 26 1.35 -15.39 9.43
CA PRO A 26 2.24 -14.29 9.07
C PRO A 26 2.80 -13.55 10.29
N ASP A 27 4.11 -13.32 10.26
CA ASP A 27 4.82 -12.44 11.17
C ASP A 27 5.10 -11.11 10.47
N LEU A 28 4.56 -10.02 11.01
CA LEU A 28 4.64 -8.68 10.41
C LEU A 28 6.05 -8.05 10.47
N GLN A 29 6.91 -8.56 11.35
CA GLN A 29 8.28 -8.09 11.54
C GLN A 29 9.27 -8.85 10.67
N LEU A 30 9.02 -10.14 10.39
CA LEU A 30 9.83 -10.96 9.51
C LEU A 30 9.39 -10.87 8.04
N SER A 31 8.10 -10.66 7.78
CA SER A 31 7.59 -10.42 6.42
C SER A 31 8.09 -9.08 5.88
N THR A 32 8.39 -9.01 4.58
CA THR A 32 8.98 -7.80 3.96
C THR A 32 8.29 -7.45 2.65
N ALA A 33 8.18 -6.15 2.37
CA ALA A 33 7.74 -5.64 1.09
C ALA A 33 8.71 -4.62 0.52
N SER A 34 8.85 -4.59 -0.80
CA SER A 34 9.67 -3.61 -1.51
C SER A 34 9.08 -3.27 -2.88
N THR A 35 9.44 -2.10 -3.41
CA THR A 35 9.10 -1.68 -4.77
C THR A 35 10.25 -1.98 -5.73
N ALA A 36 9.92 -2.26 -6.99
CA ALA A 36 10.90 -2.42 -8.06
C ALA A 36 11.54 -1.08 -8.52
N ALA A 37 11.08 0.06 -7.99
CA ALA A 37 11.50 1.39 -8.45
C ALA A 37 12.95 1.75 -8.06
N GLY A 38 13.51 1.03 -7.07
CA GLY A 38 14.84 1.29 -6.55
C GLY A 38 14.88 2.36 -5.46
N VAL A 39 16.04 2.48 -4.82
CA VAL A 39 16.24 3.42 -3.70
C VAL A 39 16.29 4.86 -4.20
N GLY A 40 15.62 5.77 -3.50
CA GLY A 40 15.63 7.20 -3.80
C GLY A 40 14.68 7.62 -4.93
N VAL A 41 13.93 6.66 -5.51
CA VAL A 41 12.88 6.96 -6.49
C VAL A 41 11.54 7.08 -5.78
N THR A 42 10.77 8.11 -6.14
CA THR A 42 9.37 8.28 -5.69
C THR A 42 8.44 7.97 -6.85
N PRO A 43 8.03 6.71 -7.03
CA PRO A 43 7.02 6.35 -8.01
C PRO A 43 5.64 6.91 -7.64
N VAL A 44 4.88 7.31 -8.65
CA VAL A 44 3.50 7.79 -8.55
C VAL A 44 2.62 6.93 -9.43
N MET A 45 1.57 6.37 -8.82
CA MET A 45 0.53 5.61 -9.50
C MET A 45 -0.63 6.52 -9.88
N TYR A 46 -1.04 6.44 -11.13
CA TYR A 46 -2.31 7.01 -11.59
C TYR A 46 -3.40 5.94 -11.50
N ASN A 47 -4.24 6.03 -10.48
CA ASN A 47 -5.29 5.07 -10.20
C ASN A 47 -6.62 5.55 -10.77
N LEU A 48 -7.50 4.61 -11.09
CA LEU A 48 -8.90 4.90 -11.42
C LEU A 48 -9.82 3.96 -10.64
N PRO A 49 -10.99 4.42 -10.19
CA PRO A 49 -11.94 3.58 -9.46
C PRO A 49 -12.33 2.28 -10.20
N ASN A 50 -12.38 2.32 -11.54
CA ASN A 50 -12.70 1.16 -12.38
C ASN A 50 -11.49 0.24 -12.68
N GLY A 51 -10.29 0.56 -12.20
CA GLY A 51 -9.07 -0.23 -12.44
C GLY A 51 -8.46 -0.07 -13.83
N LEU A 52 -8.87 0.93 -14.63
CA LEU A 52 -8.25 1.26 -15.93
C LEU A 52 -7.12 2.28 -15.82
N GLY A 53 -6.57 2.45 -14.61
CA GLY A 53 -5.43 3.32 -14.36
C GLY A 53 -4.11 2.77 -14.93
N THR A 54 -3.01 3.34 -14.49
CA THR A 54 -1.66 2.95 -14.86
C THR A 54 -1.25 1.67 -14.12
N THR A 55 -0.67 0.70 -14.84
CA THR A 55 -0.07 -0.50 -14.23
C THR A 55 1.18 -0.12 -13.43
N PHE A 56 1.58 -0.94 -12.45
CA PHE A 56 2.79 -0.64 -11.67
C PHE A 56 4.06 -0.60 -12.52
N ALA A 57 4.13 -1.40 -13.59
CA ALA A 57 5.25 -1.38 -14.53
C ALA A 57 5.40 -0.02 -15.27
N ASN A 58 4.35 0.80 -15.28
CA ASN A 58 4.29 2.07 -16.00
C ASN A 58 4.09 3.28 -15.08
N ALA A 59 4.39 3.15 -13.78
CA ALA A 59 4.32 4.26 -12.82
C ALA A 59 5.17 5.45 -13.27
N ARG A 60 4.86 6.65 -12.78
CA ARG A 60 5.61 7.88 -13.09
C ARG A 60 6.59 8.23 -12.00
N SER A 61 7.65 8.92 -12.37
CA SER A 61 8.58 9.62 -11.50
C SER A 61 9.01 10.91 -12.20
N THR A 62 9.69 11.81 -11.50
CA THR A 62 10.27 13.02 -12.12
C THR A 62 11.25 12.71 -13.27
N GLY A 63 11.79 11.49 -13.33
CA GLY A 63 12.66 11.00 -14.40
C GLY A 63 11.94 10.26 -15.54
N GLY A 64 10.61 10.20 -15.53
CA GLY A 64 9.82 9.48 -16.54
C GLY A 64 9.14 8.22 -16.00
N VAL A 65 9.00 7.21 -16.86
CA VAL A 65 8.34 5.94 -16.50
C VAL A 65 9.28 5.09 -15.65
N VAL A 66 8.78 4.53 -14.54
CA VAL A 66 9.49 3.62 -13.65
C VAL A 66 8.61 2.41 -13.31
N ASN A 67 9.23 1.26 -13.09
CA ASN A 67 8.54 0.08 -12.59
C ASN A 67 8.38 0.18 -11.06
N ALA A 68 7.16 0.31 -10.58
CA ALA A 68 6.83 0.39 -9.16
C ALA A 68 6.35 -0.93 -8.56
N THR A 69 6.36 -2.06 -9.30
CA THR A 69 5.80 -3.35 -8.86
C THR A 69 6.21 -3.64 -7.42
N ILE A 70 5.22 -3.91 -6.57
CA ILE A 70 5.47 -4.28 -5.18
C ILE A 70 5.63 -5.78 -5.12
N THR A 71 6.68 -6.24 -4.45
CA THR A 71 6.86 -7.65 -4.08
C THR A 71 6.73 -7.77 -2.57
N LEU A 72 5.85 -8.65 -2.11
CA LEU A 72 5.70 -9.02 -0.70
C LEU A 72 6.17 -10.45 -0.50
N THR A 73 7.04 -10.65 0.49
CA THR A 73 7.40 -11.97 1.02
C THR A 73 6.79 -12.13 2.40
N VAL A 74 5.91 -13.11 2.56
CA VAL A 74 5.22 -13.44 3.80
C VAL A 74 5.95 -14.60 4.49
N LEU A 75 6.46 -14.34 5.68
CA LEU A 75 7.12 -15.32 6.54
C LEU A 75 6.34 -15.47 7.84
N ASP A 76 6.39 -16.65 8.45
CA ASP A 76 5.90 -16.86 9.82
C ASP A 76 6.96 -16.51 10.87
N GLY A 77 6.62 -16.67 12.16
CA GLY A 77 7.50 -16.37 13.28
C GLY A 77 8.77 -17.23 13.35
N GLY A 78 8.86 -18.31 12.57
CA GLY A 78 10.06 -19.14 12.39
C GLY A 78 10.91 -18.73 11.19
N GLY A 79 10.53 -17.68 10.45
CA GLY A 79 11.16 -17.30 9.19
C GLY A 79 10.84 -18.24 8.03
N VAL A 80 9.82 -19.10 8.18
CA VAL A 80 9.40 -20.04 7.13
C VAL A 80 8.40 -19.34 6.21
N PRO A 81 8.54 -19.45 4.88
CA PRO A 81 7.57 -18.85 3.97
C PRO A 81 6.16 -19.41 4.13
N VAL A 82 5.17 -18.51 4.17
CA VAL A 82 3.75 -18.87 4.26
C VAL A 82 3.20 -19.01 2.85
N ALA A 83 3.14 -20.24 2.33
CA ALA A 83 2.61 -20.52 1.00
C ALA A 83 1.07 -20.51 0.97
N ASN A 84 0.49 -20.18 -0.20
CA ASN A 84 -0.95 -20.11 -0.45
C ASN A 84 -1.73 -19.19 0.52
N PHE A 85 -1.06 -18.20 1.10
CA PHE A 85 -1.71 -17.15 1.87
C PHE A 85 -2.61 -16.33 0.95
N SER A 86 -3.84 -16.06 1.40
CA SER A 86 -4.91 -15.50 0.59
C SER A 86 -4.59 -14.08 0.12
N ALA A 87 -4.77 -13.82 -1.18
CA ALA A 87 -4.63 -12.49 -1.77
C ALA A 87 -5.56 -11.44 -1.13
N ASN A 88 -6.75 -11.87 -0.70
CA ASN A 88 -7.75 -10.98 -0.09
C ASN A 88 -7.37 -10.56 1.33
N ASP A 89 -6.44 -11.27 1.97
CA ASP A 89 -5.95 -10.97 3.31
C ASP A 89 -4.68 -10.09 3.27
N MET A 90 -4.28 -9.63 2.07
CA MET A 90 -3.15 -8.75 1.84
C MET A 90 -3.57 -7.58 0.96
N TRP A 91 -3.41 -6.34 1.42
CA TRP A 91 -3.80 -5.16 0.64
C TRP A 91 -2.92 -3.95 0.91
N LEU A 92 -3.11 -2.91 0.09
CA LEU A 92 -2.43 -1.63 0.23
C LEU A 92 -3.35 -0.60 0.90
N GLU A 93 -2.78 0.17 1.82
CA GLU A 93 -3.39 1.35 2.42
C GLU A 93 -2.45 2.55 2.35
N LYS A 94 -2.97 3.74 2.65
CA LYS A 94 -2.12 4.92 2.89
C LYS A 94 -1.80 5.07 4.37
N GLU A 95 -0.62 5.57 4.66
CA GLU A 95 -0.30 6.08 5.99
C GLU A 95 -1.24 7.25 6.34
N ILE A 96 -1.83 7.22 7.54
CA ILE A 96 -2.74 8.27 8.00
C ILE A 96 -1.91 9.42 8.56
N VAL A 97 -1.57 10.38 7.70
CA VAL A 97 -0.95 11.64 8.07
C VAL A 97 -1.87 12.80 7.69
N ALA A 98 -1.98 13.81 8.54
CA ALA A 98 -2.78 14.99 8.25
C ALA A 98 -2.26 15.71 7.00
N SER A 99 -3.17 16.14 6.12
CA SER A 99 -2.86 16.94 4.92
C SER A 99 -2.01 16.24 3.84
N THR A 100 -1.88 14.91 3.87
CA THR A 100 -1.15 14.16 2.84
C THR A 100 -2.05 13.42 1.85
N GLY A 101 -3.35 13.73 1.85
CA GLY A 101 -4.31 13.31 0.82
C GLY A 101 -5.47 12.45 1.29
N ASN A 102 -6.35 12.11 0.35
CA ASN A 102 -7.55 11.31 0.54
C ASN A 102 -7.56 10.08 -0.39
N PHE A 103 -6.53 9.24 -0.35
CA PHE A 103 -6.52 7.98 -1.10
C PHE A 103 -7.63 7.07 -0.57
N ILE A 104 -8.51 6.61 -1.47
CA ILE A 104 -9.64 5.75 -1.16
C ILE A 104 -9.59 4.52 -2.06
N ALA A 105 -9.41 3.35 -1.44
CA ALA A 105 -9.50 2.07 -2.13
C ALA A 105 -10.97 1.70 -2.37
N CYS A 106 -11.31 1.23 -3.57
CA CYS A 106 -12.57 0.52 -3.77
C CYS A 106 -12.54 -0.82 -3.00
N THR A 107 -13.70 -1.42 -2.76
CA THR A 107 -13.77 -2.75 -2.12
C THR A 107 -12.95 -3.78 -2.89
N GLY A 108 -11.96 -4.38 -2.23
CA GLY A 108 -11.03 -5.34 -2.86
C GLY A 108 -10.11 -4.71 -3.92
N GLY A 109 -10.06 -3.38 -4.02
CA GLY A 109 -9.38 -2.68 -5.11
C GLY A 109 -7.87 -2.59 -4.99
N THR A 110 -7.34 -2.92 -3.81
CA THR A 110 -5.91 -2.89 -3.49
C THR A 110 -5.39 -4.22 -2.96
N THR A 111 -6.15 -5.32 -3.12
CA THR A 111 -5.69 -6.66 -2.74
C THR A 111 -4.51 -7.11 -3.60
N ALA A 112 -3.69 -8.02 -3.10
CA ALA A 112 -2.61 -8.61 -3.89
C ALA A 112 -3.14 -9.27 -5.16
N ASP A 113 -2.30 -9.37 -6.21
CA ASP A 113 -2.73 -9.93 -7.49
C ASP A 113 -3.08 -11.43 -7.39
N LEU A 114 -2.35 -12.16 -6.53
CA LEU A 114 -2.45 -13.61 -6.35
C LEU A 114 -2.17 -14.02 -4.90
N ASN A 115 -2.54 -15.26 -4.55
CA ASN A 115 -2.09 -15.87 -3.31
C ASN A 115 -0.55 -16.00 -3.31
N THR A 116 0.04 -16.07 -2.13
CA THR A 116 1.49 -16.31 -2.04
C THR A 116 1.86 -17.65 -2.67
N ASN A 117 2.99 -17.69 -3.38
CA ASN A 117 3.53 -18.93 -3.95
C ASN A 117 4.25 -19.80 -2.89
N ALA A 118 4.89 -20.89 -3.31
CA ALA A 118 5.63 -21.80 -2.41
C ALA A 118 6.76 -21.12 -1.62
N SER A 119 7.28 -19.99 -2.11
CA SER A 119 8.29 -19.18 -1.43
C SER A 119 7.68 -18.06 -0.60
N GLY A 120 6.37 -18.06 -0.36
CA GLY A 120 5.67 -17.02 0.40
C GLY A 120 5.58 -15.68 -0.33
N VAL A 121 5.79 -15.65 -1.66
CA VAL A 121 5.85 -14.40 -2.42
C VAL A 121 4.54 -14.12 -3.16
N THR A 122 4.08 -12.87 -3.09
CA THR A 122 3.04 -12.30 -3.96
C THR A 122 3.43 -10.90 -4.47
N THR A 123 2.61 -10.31 -5.34
CA THR A 123 2.89 -9.01 -5.97
C THR A 123 1.66 -8.13 -6.11
N TRP A 124 1.92 -6.83 -6.32
CA TRP A 124 1.01 -5.90 -6.97
C TRP A 124 1.67 -5.38 -8.25
N ALA A 125 1.07 -5.73 -9.38
CA ALA A 125 1.50 -5.37 -10.73
C ALA A 125 0.36 -4.77 -11.55
N ALA A 126 -0.89 -5.19 -11.30
CA ALA A 126 -2.09 -4.67 -11.97
C ALA A 126 -2.45 -3.25 -11.49
N PRO A 127 -3.20 -2.46 -12.28
CA PRO A 127 -3.69 -1.16 -11.82
C PRO A 127 -4.62 -1.33 -10.61
N LEU A 128 -4.51 -0.41 -9.65
CA LEU A 128 -5.38 -0.40 -8.48
C LEU A 128 -6.76 0.13 -8.86
N ARG A 129 -7.80 -0.43 -8.23
CA ARG A 129 -9.15 0.15 -8.21
C ARG A 129 -9.26 1.08 -7.02
N ALA A 130 -8.86 2.32 -7.24
CA ALA A 130 -8.81 3.33 -6.18
C ALA A 130 -8.98 4.72 -6.77
N GLY A 131 -9.47 5.62 -5.93
CA GLY A 131 -9.60 7.04 -6.20
C GLY A 131 -8.76 7.88 -5.24
N GLY A 132 -8.90 9.18 -5.37
CA GLY A 132 -8.24 10.18 -4.56
C GLY A 132 -6.74 10.30 -4.82
N TRP A 133 -6.03 10.81 -3.83
CA TRP A 133 -4.59 11.06 -3.91
C TRP A 133 -3.92 10.86 -2.56
N SER A 134 -2.63 10.55 -2.56
CA SER A 134 -1.80 10.50 -1.37
C SER A 134 -0.33 10.77 -1.68
N THR A 135 0.28 11.69 -0.93
CA THR A 135 1.74 11.87 -0.87
C THR A 135 2.39 11.13 0.28
N SER A 136 1.59 10.57 1.20
CA SER A 136 2.01 9.69 2.29
C SER A 136 2.52 8.34 1.78
N LYS A 137 3.21 7.61 2.64
CA LYS A 137 3.70 6.25 2.33
C LYS A 137 2.53 5.29 2.09
N THR A 138 2.77 4.30 1.23
CA THR A 138 1.88 3.15 1.06
C THR A 138 2.23 2.08 2.08
N LEU A 139 1.25 1.66 2.88
CA LEU A 139 1.38 0.56 3.82
C LEU A 139 0.98 -0.74 3.14
N VAL A 140 1.75 -1.80 3.39
CA VAL A 140 1.36 -3.17 3.04
C VAL A 140 0.75 -3.79 4.29
N VAL A 141 -0.51 -4.22 4.18
CA VAL A 141 -1.32 -4.73 5.27
C VAL A 141 -1.52 -6.22 5.10
N ILE A 142 -1.39 -6.98 6.19
CA ILE A 142 -1.68 -8.43 6.25
C ILE A 142 -2.65 -8.65 7.42
N ASN A 143 -3.79 -9.29 7.18
CA ASN A 143 -4.80 -9.57 8.21
C ASN A 143 -5.21 -8.34 9.04
N GLY A 144 -5.27 -7.16 8.43
CA GLY A 144 -5.71 -5.91 9.07
C GLY A 144 -4.63 -5.16 9.84
N ALA A 145 -3.38 -5.62 9.80
CA ALA A 145 -2.26 -4.91 10.41
C ALA A 145 -1.15 -4.64 9.38
N ALA A 146 -0.61 -3.42 9.40
CA ALA A 146 0.52 -3.04 8.56
C ALA A 146 1.79 -3.81 8.95
N LEU A 147 2.65 -4.11 7.97
CA LEU A 147 3.99 -4.61 8.24
C LEU A 147 4.74 -3.69 9.20
N THR A 148 5.53 -4.28 10.09
CA THR A 148 6.39 -3.57 11.05
C THR A 148 7.87 -3.67 10.69
N SER A 149 8.22 -4.51 9.72
CA SER A 149 9.58 -4.65 9.17
C SER A 149 10.08 -3.41 8.42
N ASN A 150 9.16 -2.56 7.94
CA ASN A 150 9.46 -1.26 7.38
C ASN A 150 8.40 -0.23 7.78
N THR A 151 8.66 1.05 7.52
CA THR A 151 7.74 2.16 7.87
C THR A 151 6.73 2.48 6.77
N GLY A 152 6.52 1.57 5.81
CA GLY A 152 5.79 1.81 4.56
C GLY A 152 6.71 2.04 3.36
N LEU A 153 6.11 1.91 2.17
CA LEU A 153 6.75 2.07 0.87
C LEU A 153 6.67 3.53 0.42
N ILE A 154 7.74 4.04 -0.17
CA ILE A 154 7.72 5.31 -0.90
C ILE A 154 7.04 5.04 -2.25
N LEU A 155 5.73 5.24 -2.26
CA LEU A 155 4.86 5.12 -3.42
C LEU A 155 3.71 6.08 -3.20
N GLN A 156 3.47 6.95 -4.17
CA GLN A 156 2.41 7.94 -4.08
C GLN A 156 1.30 7.61 -5.07
N HIS A 157 0.14 8.23 -4.87
CA HIS A 157 -1.06 7.93 -5.64
C HIS A 157 -1.74 9.21 -6.08
N ASN A 158 -2.15 9.30 -7.34
CA ASN A 158 -3.08 10.30 -7.85
C ASN A 158 -4.21 9.61 -8.63
N SER A 159 -5.28 10.36 -8.90
CA SER A 159 -6.45 9.87 -9.63
C SER A 159 -7.21 11.03 -10.25
N ALA A 160 -7.99 10.74 -11.30
CA ALA A 160 -9.00 11.68 -11.80
C ALA A 160 -10.23 11.80 -10.88
N ASP A 161 -10.47 10.82 -10.01
CA ASP A 161 -11.35 10.97 -8.83
C ASP A 161 -10.57 11.75 -7.77
N ILE A 162 -10.46 13.07 -7.93
CA ILE A 162 -9.60 13.93 -7.11
C ILE A 162 -10.16 14.05 -5.69
N ASN A 163 -11.50 14.07 -5.56
CA ASN A 163 -12.16 14.19 -4.27
C ASN A 163 -12.12 12.86 -3.47
N GLY A 164 -11.92 11.72 -4.14
CA GLY A 164 -11.85 10.40 -3.54
C GLY A 164 -13.22 9.83 -3.16
N ASP A 165 -14.29 10.18 -3.86
CA ASP A 165 -15.65 9.70 -3.59
C ASP A 165 -15.97 8.36 -4.26
N GLY A 166 -15.02 7.80 -5.01
CA GLY A 166 -15.15 6.55 -5.76
C GLY A 166 -15.69 6.75 -7.17
N ASN A 167 -15.99 7.98 -7.60
CA ASN A 167 -16.58 8.31 -8.89
C ASN A 167 -15.84 9.48 -9.56
N ALA A 168 -14.96 9.20 -10.52
CA ALA A 168 -14.34 10.26 -11.31
C ALA A 168 -15.39 10.92 -12.22
N ASN A 169 -15.83 12.13 -11.90
CA ASN A 169 -16.92 12.82 -12.58
C ASN A 169 -16.77 14.35 -12.59
N LEU A 170 -17.82 15.09 -12.96
CA LEU A 170 -17.77 16.55 -13.05
C LEU A 170 -17.56 17.25 -11.69
N SER A 171 -17.78 16.57 -10.58
CA SER A 171 -17.50 17.09 -9.23
C SER A 171 -16.00 17.20 -8.91
N ASP A 172 -15.14 16.50 -9.65
CA ASP A 172 -13.68 16.60 -9.54
C ASP A 172 -13.11 17.82 -10.27
N ILE A 173 -13.80 18.30 -11.30
CA ILE A 173 -13.33 19.38 -12.17
C ILE A 173 -13.09 20.70 -11.41
N PRO A 174 -13.98 21.14 -10.48
CA PRO A 174 -13.71 22.34 -9.69
C PRO A 174 -12.41 22.25 -8.88
N LEU A 175 -12.04 21.07 -8.37
CA LEU A 175 -10.78 20.88 -7.64
C LEU A 175 -9.58 21.01 -8.57
N PHE A 176 -9.63 20.36 -9.74
CA PHE A 176 -8.59 20.51 -10.75
C PHE A 176 -8.42 21.96 -11.22
N VAL A 177 -9.53 22.66 -11.51
CA VAL A 177 -9.50 24.06 -11.97
C VAL A 177 -8.97 25.00 -10.89
N ALA A 178 -9.32 24.77 -9.62
CA ALA A 178 -8.78 25.56 -8.51
C ALA A 178 -7.25 25.41 -8.40
N ASP A 179 -6.74 24.20 -8.62
CA ASP A 179 -5.30 23.92 -8.57
C ASP A 179 -4.57 24.41 -9.82
N PHE A 180 -5.21 24.37 -11.00
CA PHE A 180 -4.66 24.83 -12.28
C PHE A 180 -4.30 26.31 -12.29
N TYR A 181 -5.09 27.15 -11.63
CA TYR A 181 -4.82 28.59 -11.48
C TYR A 181 -4.18 28.95 -10.13
N GLY A 182 -3.97 27.96 -9.25
CA GLY A 182 -3.55 28.12 -7.87
C GLY A 182 -2.05 27.88 -7.64
N ALA A 183 -1.71 27.67 -6.37
CA ALA A 183 -0.41 27.12 -6.01
C ALA A 183 -0.32 25.64 -6.42
N TYR A 184 0.89 25.14 -6.66
CA TYR A 184 1.11 23.74 -7.02
C TYR A 184 0.42 22.80 -6.02
N SER A 185 -0.26 21.79 -6.56
CA SER A 185 -0.98 20.79 -5.80
C SER A 185 -0.80 19.43 -6.47
N PHE A 186 -0.15 18.51 -5.76
CA PHE A 186 0.18 17.17 -6.24
C PHE A 186 -1.04 16.40 -6.78
N ARG A 187 -2.23 16.62 -6.18
CA ARG A 187 -3.46 15.91 -6.58
C ARG A 187 -3.92 16.21 -8.00
N SER A 188 -3.43 17.28 -8.62
CA SER A 188 -3.80 17.69 -9.98
C SER A 188 -2.66 17.60 -10.99
N ASP A 189 -1.44 17.28 -10.55
CA ASP A 189 -0.30 16.96 -11.41
C ASP A 189 -0.38 15.48 -11.81
N LEU A 190 -1.26 15.18 -12.77
CA LEU A 190 -1.63 13.81 -13.15
C LEU A 190 -0.56 13.14 -14.03
N LEU A 191 0.31 13.91 -14.66
CA LEU A 191 1.50 13.40 -15.34
C LEU A 191 2.73 13.26 -14.44
N PHE A 192 2.71 13.90 -13.27
CA PHE A 192 3.83 14.00 -12.33
C PHE A 192 5.08 14.61 -12.97
N ASP A 193 4.89 15.72 -13.68
CA ASP A 193 5.96 16.51 -14.31
C ASP A 193 6.34 17.76 -13.50
N GLY A 194 5.70 17.97 -12.35
CA GLY A 194 5.93 19.08 -11.45
C GLY A 194 5.16 20.35 -11.81
N ILE A 195 4.28 20.31 -12.82
CA ILE A 195 3.52 21.48 -13.29
C ILE A 195 2.08 21.09 -13.60
N VAL A 196 1.12 21.59 -12.81
CA VAL A 196 -0.30 21.46 -13.15
C VAL A 196 -0.63 22.35 -14.33
N ASN A 197 -0.89 21.78 -15.51
CA ASN A 197 -1.19 22.53 -16.72
C ASN A 197 -2.08 21.75 -17.74
N LEU A 198 -2.15 22.24 -18.99
CA LEU A 198 -3.00 21.63 -20.02
C LEU A 198 -2.55 20.20 -20.40
N SER A 199 -1.29 19.82 -20.09
CA SER A 199 -0.78 18.47 -20.28
C SER A 199 -1.47 17.44 -19.37
N ASP A 200 -2.05 17.85 -18.24
CA ASP A 200 -2.76 16.96 -17.31
C ASP A 200 -4.20 16.69 -17.71
N ILE A 201 -4.82 17.57 -18.51
CA ILE A 201 -6.23 17.47 -18.92
C ILE A 201 -6.55 16.12 -19.60
N PRO A 202 -5.73 15.57 -20.50
CA PRO A 202 -5.99 14.25 -21.09
C PRO A 202 -6.14 13.14 -20.04
N ARG A 203 -5.41 13.21 -18.92
CA ARG A 203 -5.56 12.23 -17.83
C ARG A 203 -6.90 12.41 -17.13
N VAL A 204 -7.25 13.63 -16.72
CA VAL A 204 -8.58 13.94 -16.16
C VAL A 204 -9.67 13.40 -17.09
N ALA A 205 -9.64 13.78 -18.37
CA ALA A 205 -10.62 13.40 -19.36
C ALA A 205 -10.72 11.88 -19.56
N SER A 206 -9.59 11.16 -19.56
CA SER A 206 -9.58 9.69 -19.67
C SER A 206 -10.16 8.98 -18.45
N GLY A 207 -10.15 9.64 -17.29
CA GLY A 207 -10.66 9.07 -16.04
C GLY A 207 -12.15 9.31 -15.82
N VAL A 208 -12.73 10.35 -16.42
CA VAL A 208 -14.16 10.68 -16.26
C VAL A 208 -15.04 9.48 -16.63
N GLY A 209 -15.96 9.13 -15.74
CA GLY A 209 -16.84 7.97 -15.84
C GLY A 209 -16.29 6.72 -15.14
N ALA A 210 -15.08 6.75 -14.57
CA ALA A 210 -14.60 5.67 -13.73
C ALA A 210 -15.35 5.65 -12.39
N VAL A 211 -15.89 4.48 -12.02
CA VAL A 211 -16.70 4.26 -10.81
C VAL A 211 -16.17 3.01 -10.11
N CYS A 212 -16.13 3.00 -8.77
CA CYS A 212 -15.88 1.78 -8.02
C CYS A 212 -16.94 0.70 -8.35
N PRO A 213 -16.54 -0.57 -8.49
CA PRO A 213 -17.45 -1.68 -8.77
C PRO A 213 -18.38 -2.03 -7.60
#